data_AF-A0A1D3TSJ2-F1
#
_entry.id   AF-A0A1D3TSJ2-F1
#
_cell.length_a   1.000
_cell.length_b   1.000
_cell.length_c   1.000
_cell.angle_alpha   90.00
_cell.angle_beta   90.00
_cell.angle_gamma   90.00
#
_symmetry.space_group_name_H-M   'P 1'
#
loop_
_entity.id
_entity.type
_entity.pdbx_description
1 polymer ?
#
loop_
_entity_poly.entity_id
_entity_poly.type
_entity_poly.pdbx_seq_one_letter_code
_entity_poly.pdbx_strand_id
1 'polypeptide(L)'
;MKLEEIVLVKEHLKGKTMNYLLSLDDFMQIHVGRKTDSLVMGGQIALALAKTLSEDKNWMQIEFSEHKRVEARFCSSEMQLRGFLGGRFDEIDVKTVFAEDVCNAYCLDKVTNLGLRIDGSTNTKFQFTYKPVDSHFEQGDILHNFNGSDYRVLEKLSARNLLLMDVKQGSMVVAIGSGMYTKYPKGEEPTEDNQTIGLEWDHGVYLGNTPSLVDFSIIREKYGEVKEIETIDDFRSSQEDLFNFYKKIAESPILETSVKEAATNAMYDVFCTGRQEVFLNNLSGGKYDSNFIGAAPVQKEMVR
;
A
#
# COMPACT_ATOMS: atom_id res chain seq x y z
N MET A 1 -11.67 -11.36 -14.97
CA MET A 1 -12.12 -9.95 -14.95
C MET A 1 -11.54 -9.23 -13.74
N LYS A 2 -10.93 -8.08 -13.99
CA LYS A 2 -10.42 -7.15 -12.97
C LYS A 2 -11.56 -6.32 -12.38
N LEU A 3 -11.34 -5.75 -11.20
CA LEU A 3 -12.40 -4.98 -10.54
C LEU A 3 -12.70 -3.68 -11.31
N GLU A 4 -11.67 -3.07 -11.89
CA GLU A 4 -11.70 -1.84 -12.70
C GLU A 4 -12.41 -2.01 -14.05
N GLU A 5 -12.72 -3.26 -14.43
CA GLU A 5 -13.48 -3.58 -15.65
C GLU A 5 -15.00 -3.63 -15.38
N ILE A 6 -15.41 -3.62 -14.10
CA ILE A 6 -16.82 -3.64 -13.71
C ILE A 6 -17.40 -2.22 -13.81
N VAL A 7 -18.49 -2.09 -14.55
CA VAL A 7 -19.31 -0.88 -14.61
C VAL A 7 -20.46 -0.99 -13.60
N LEU A 8 -20.48 -0.09 -12.62
CA LEU A 8 -21.58 0.08 -11.68
C LEU A 8 -22.65 0.94 -12.35
N VAL A 9 -23.89 0.44 -12.47
CA VAL A 9 -24.96 1.12 -13.21
C VAL A 9 -26.17 1.35 -12.34
N LYS A 10 -26.66 2.60 -12.30
CA LYS A 10 -27.94 2.98 -11.71
C LYS A 10 -28.89 3.41 -12.83
N GLU A 11 -29.92 2.62 -13.08
CA GLU A 11 -30.99 3.00 -14.00
C GLU A 11 -32.18 3.56 -13.24
N HIS A 12 -32.52 4.82 -13.53
CA HIS A 12 -33.67 5.50 -12.97
C HIS A 12 -34.81 5.43 -13.97
N LEU A 13 -35.94 4.86 -13.56
CA LEU A 13 -37.14 4.75 -14.39
C LEU A 13 -38.40 5.03 -13.57
N LYS A 14 -39.12 6.11 -13.90
CA LYS A 14 -40.42 6.48 -13.30
C LYS A 14 -40.42 6.41 -11.75
N GLY A 15 -39.42 7.03 -11.11
CA GLY A 15 -39.33 7.11 -9.65
C GLY A 15 -38.88 5.82 -8.95
N LYS A 16 -38.30 4.88 -9.70
CA LYS A 16 -37.60 3.69 -9.17
C LYS A 16 -36.17 3.67 -9.68
N THR A 17 -35.29 3.08 -8.89
CA THR A 17 -33.89 2.87 -9.27
C THR A 17 -33.59 1.38 -9.34
N MET A 18 -32.88 0.96 -10.37
CA MET A 18 -32.35 -0.41 -10.51
C MET A 18 -30.83 -0.32 -10.57
N ASN A 19 -30.17 -1.02 -9.66
CA ASN A 19 -28.71 -1.14 -9.63
C ASN A 19 -28.31 -2.48 -10.23
N TYR A 20 -27.29 -2.49 -11.09
CA TYR A 20 -26.74 -3.72 -11.68
C TYR A 20 -25.30 -3.52 -12.14
N LEU A 21 -24.62 -4.62 -12.46
CA LEU A 21 -23.20 -4.66 -12.83
C LEU A 21 -23.06 -5.12 -14.28
N LEU A 22 -22.31 -4.36 -15.09
CA LEU A 22 -22.04 -4.70 -16.49
C LEU A 22 -20.55 -4.69 -16.80
N SER A 23 -20.18 -5.36 -17.88
CA SER A 23 -18.94 -5.07 -18.60
C SER A 23 -19.08 -3.77 -19.39
N LEU A 24 -17.95 -3.19 -19.85
CA LEU A 24 -17.99 -2.05 -20.75
C LEU A 24 -18.79 -2.38 -22.03
N ASP A 25 -18.57 -3.55 -22.62
CA ASP A 25 -19.23 -3.96 -23.87
C ASP A 25 -20.74 -4.08 -23.69
N ASP A 26 -21.20 -4.71 -22.61
CA ASP A 26 -22.64 -4.82 -22.32
C ASP A 26 -23.25 -3.45 -22.04
N PHE A 27 -22.56 -2.60 -21.28
CA PHE A 27 -23.02 -1.23 -21.01
C PHE A 27 -23.19 -0.45 -22.32
N MET A 28 -22.20 -0.50 -23.20
CA MET A 28 -22.25 0.15 -24.51
C MET A 28 -23.37 -0.44 -25.37
N GLN A 29 -23.55 -1.77 -25.39
CA GLN A 29 -24.61 -2.41 -26.17
C GLN A 29 -26.02 -2.06 -25.68
N ILE A 30 -26.24 -2.06 -24.36
CA ILE A 30 -27.56 -1.84 -23.74
C ILE A 30 -27.96 -0.36 -23.80
N HIS A 31 -27.04 0.55 -23.45
CA HIS A 31 -27.36 1.96 -23.23
C HIS A 31 -26.99 2.88 -24.39
N VAL A 32 -26.00 2.51 -25.21
CA VAL A 32 -25.49 3.37 -26.28
C VAL A 32 -25.90 2.84 -27.65
N GLY A 33 -25.71 1.54 -27.90
CA GLY A 33 -25.96 0.89 -29.18
C GLY A 33 -27.41 0.95 -29.65
N ARG A 34 -28.36 1.18 -28.74
CA ARG A 34 -29.79 1.34 -29.05
C ARG A 34 -30.22 2.79 -29.33
N LYS A 35 -29.37 3.79 -29.07
CA LYS A 35 -29.76 5.20 -29.01
C LYS A 35 -29.02 6.10 -30.00
N THR A 36 -27.83 5.69 -30.46
CA THR A 36 -27.00 6.52 -31.34
C THR A 36 -26.43 5.71 -32.49
N ASP A 37 -26.83 6.03 -33.73
CA ASP A 37 -26.11 5.60 -34.94
C ASP A 37 -24.76 6.34 -35.11
N SER A 38 -24.45 7.25 -34.19
CA SER A 38 -23.24 8.07 -34.19
C SER A 38 -22.13 7.43 -33.36
N LEU A 39 -21.12 6.90 -34.05
CA LEU A 39 -19.86 6.44 -33.45
C LEU A 39 -19.18 7.52 -32.57
N VAL A 40 -19.36 8.79 -32.91
CA VAL A 40 -18.78 9.92 -32.16
C VAL A 40 -19.42 10.03 -30.77
N MET A 41 -20.75 9.93 -30.67
CA MET A 41 -21.42 9.98 -29.38
C MET A 41 -21.10 8.76 -28.52
N GLY A 42 -21.00 7.57 -29.12
CA GLY A 42 -20.53 6.39 -28.41
C GLY A 42 -19.12 6.55 -27.84
N GLY A 43 -18.20 7.11 -28.64
CA GLY A 43 -16.84 7.42 -28.18
C GLY A 43 -16.80 8.44 -27.04
N GLN A 44 -17.65 9.47 -27.08
CA GLN A 44 -17.74 10.47 -26.00
C GLN A 44 -18.26 9.86 -24.70
N ILE A 45 -19.24 8.95 -24.77
CA ILE A 45 -19.76 8.22 -23.61
C ILE A 45 -18.68 7.32 -23.03
N ALA A 46 -18.00 6.51 -23.85
CA ALA A 46 -16.91 5.67 -23.38
C ALA A 46 -15.79 6.49 -22.70
N LEU A 47 -15.42 7.64 -23.27
CA LEU A 47 -14.44 8.55 -22.67
C LEU A 47 -14.92 9.13 -21.34
N ALA A 48 -16.20 9.53 -21.25
CA ALA A 48 -16.79 10.03 -20.01
C ALA A 48 -16.81 8.95 -18.91
N LEU A 49 -17.08 7.70 -19.27
CA LEU A 49 -17.02 6.57 -18.35
C LEU A 49 -15.58 6.34 -17.87
N ALA A 50 -14.61 6.34 -18.78
CA ALA A 50 -13.20 6.15 -18.44
C ALA A 50 -12.67 7.20 -17.44
N LYS A 51 -13.13 8.46 -17.53
CA LYS A 51 -12.76 9.51 -16.56
C LYS A 51 -13.17 9.21 -15.12
N THR A 52 -14.18 8.36 -14.91
CA THR A 52 -14.64 7.98 -13.57
C THR A 52 -13.63 7.12 -12.80
N LEU A 53 -12.63 6.53 -13.48
CA LEU A 53 -11.53 5.80 -12.83
C LEU A 53 -10.61 6.72 -12.02
N SER A 54 -10.41 7.95 -12.49
CA SER A 54 -9.56 8.95 -11.82
C SER A 54 -10.31 9.86 -10.84
N GLU A 55 -11.64 9.87 -10.89
CA GLU A 55 -12.48 10.81 -10.15
C GLU A 55 -13.43 10.07 -9.20
N ASP A 56 -12.95 9.83 -7.98
CA ASP A 56 -13.57 8.90 -7.01
C ASP A 56 -15.05 9.15 -6.69
N LYS A 57 -15.56 10.38 -6.89
CA LYS A 57 -16.97 10.76 -6.62
C LYS A 57 -17.83 10.94 -7.86
N ASN A 58 -17.26 10.89 -9.06
CA ASN A 58 -18.01 11.22 -10.27
C ASN A 58 -18.72 10.00 -10.86
N TRP A 59 -19.94 10.24 -11.30
CA TRP A 59 -20.76 9.33 -12.09
C TRP A 59 -21.00 9.99 -13.44
N MET A 60 -20.87 9.23 -14.52
CA MET A 60 -21.38 9.68 -15.80
C MET A 60 -22.90 9.62 -15.78
N GLN A 61 -23.57 10.50 -16.54
CA GLN A 61 -25.02 10.48 -16.66
C GLN A 61 -25.44 10.50 -18.12
N ILE A 62 -26.43 9.68 -18.47
CA ILE A 62 -27.07 9.64 -19.78
C ILE A 62 -28.58 9.82 -19.59
N GLU A 63 -29.13 10.91 -20.12
CA GLU A 63 -30.57 11.19 -20.08
C GLU A 63 -31.25 10.65 -21.34
N PHE A 64 -32.24 9.77 -21.18
CA PHE A 64 -33.02 9.20 -22.29
C PHE A 64 -34.35 9.92 -22.48
N SER A 65 -34.98 10.36 -21.39
CA SER A 65 -36.21 11.13 -21.35
C SER A 65 -36.36 11.77 -19.97
N GLU A 66 -37.40 12.57 -19.77
CA GLU A 66 -37.74 13.16 -18.46
C GLU A 66 -37.87 12.11 -17.33
N HIS A 67 -38.25 10.87 -17.66
CA HIS A 67 -38.48 9.81 -16.68
C HIS A 67 -37.50 8.64 -16.77
N LYS A 68 -36.46 8.75 -17.62
CA LYS A 68 -35.44 7.72 -17.77
C LYS A 68 -34.05 8.34 -17.87
N ARG A 69 -33.20 8.04 -16.89
CA ARG A 69 -31.76 8.36 -16.91
C ARG A 69 -30.94 7.17 -16.42
N VAL A 70 -29.70 7.11 -16.85
CA VAL A 70 -28.72 6.11 -16.41
C VAL A 70 -27.51 6.85 -15.85
N GLU A 71 -27.11 6.50 -14.64
CA GLU A 71 -25.84 6.89 -14.05
C GLU A 71 -24.91 5.69 -14.07
N ALA A 72 -23.64 5.88 -14.44
CA ALA A 72 -22.68 4.79 -14.46
C ALA A 72 -21.26 5.24 -14.09
N ARG A 73 -20.46 4.29 -13.61
CA ARG A 73 -19.03 4.51 -13.34
C ARG A 73 -18.27 3.19 -13.37
N PHE A 74 -16.97 3.26 -13.60
CA PHE A 74 -16.11 2.12 -13.30
C PHE A 74 -15.94 1.94 -11.79
N CYS A 75 -15.78 0.69 -11.38
CA CYS A 75 -15.47 0.33 -10.01
C CYS A 75 -13.98 0.55 -9.72
N SER A 76 -13.62 1.33 -8.69
CA SER A 76 -12.21 1.60 -8.34
C SER A 76 -11.67 0.78 -7.18
N SER A 77 -12.53 0.12 -6.39
CA SER A 77 -12.11 -0.68 -5.24
C SER A 77 -13.20 -1.63 -4.74
N GLU A 78 -12.80 -2.69 -4.02
CA GLU A 78 -13.74 -3.60 -3.35
C GLU A 78 -14.69 -2.84 -2.40
N MET A 79 -14.20 -1.81 -1.70
CA MET A 79 -15.02 -0.98 -0.81
C MET A 79 -16.12 -0.23 -1.57
N GLN A 80 -15.82 0.26 -2.77
CA GLN A 80 -16.80 0.90 -3.63
C GLN A 80 -17.84 -0.10 -4.14
N LEU A 81 -17.40 -1.30 -4.56
CA LEU A 81 -18.31 -2.38 -4.95
C LEU A 81 -19.25 -2.76 -3.79
N ARG A 82 -18.72 -2.98 -2.58
CA ARG A 82 -19.52 -3.24 -1.37
C ARG A 82 -20.52 -2.12 -1.09
N GLY A 83 -20.07 -0.87 -1.18
CA GLY A 83 -20.93 0.30 -1.00
C GLY A 83 -22.07 0.35 -2.01
N PHE A 84 -21.80 0.02 -3.28
CA PHE A 84 -22.80 0.00 -4.33
C PHE A 84 -23.83 -1.11 -4.13
N LEU A 85 -23.37 -2.34 -3.87
CA LEU A 85 -24.23 -3.48 -3.55
C LEU A 85 -25.07 -3.23 -2.29
N GLY A 86 -24.50 -2.59 -1.28
CA GLY A 86 -25.17 -2.22 -0.03
C GLY A 86 -26.00 -0.93 -0.07
N GLY A 87 -26.20 -0.33 -1.25
CA GLY A 87 -27.06 0.84 -1.44
C GLY A 87 -26.51 2.16 -0.87
N ARG A 88 -25.20 2.26 -0.59
CA ARG A 88 -24.55 3.49 -0.11
C ARG A 88 -24.70 4.68 -1.07
N PHE A 89 -24.91 4.41 -2.35
CA PHE A 89 -25.05 5.43 -3.40
C PHE A 89 -26.51 5.65 -3.82
N ASP A 90 -27.46 5.09 -3.07
CA ASP A 90 -28.88 5.16 -3.37
C ASP A 90 -29.51 6.43 -2.77
N GLU A 91 -30.57 6.90 -3.42
CA GLU A 91 -31.39 8.00 -2.92
C GLU A 91 -32.33 7.49 -1.82
N ILE A 92 -32.34 8.13 -0.65
CA ILE A 92 -33.02 7.66 0.58
C ILE A 92 -34.52 7.41 0.36
N ASP A 93 -35.19 8.28 -0.40
CA ASP A 93 -36.64 8.25 -0.61
C ASP A 93 -37.06 7.54 -1.91
N VAL A 94 -36.13 6.87 -2.58
CA VAL A 94 -36.39 6.17 -3.85
C VAL A 94 -36.32 4.67 -3.63
N LYS A 95 -37.32 3.94 -4.13
CA LYS A 95 -37.28 2.48 -4.11
C LYS A 95 -36.18 1.99 -5.06
N THR A 96 -35.09 1.51 -4.47
CA THR A 96 -33.96 0.92 -5.19
C THR A 96 -33.96 -0.60 -5.05
N VAL A 97 -33.67 -1.30 -6.14
CA VAL A 97 -33.50 -2.75 -6.17
C VAL A 97 -32.23 -3.12 -6.92
N PHE A 98 -31.52 -4.16 -6.46
CA PHE A 98 -30.42 -4.74 -7.22
C PHE A 98 -30.96 -5.78 -8.21
N ALA A 99 -30.76 -5.55 -9.50
CA ALA A 99 -31.27 -6.37 -10.60
C ALA A 99 -30.21 -7.39 -11.03
N GLU A 100 -30.09 -8.48 -10.27
CA GLU A 100 -29.13 -9.55 -10.51
C GLU A 100 -29.31 -10.21 -11.89
N ASP A 101 -30.55 -10.32 -12.37
CA ASP A 101 -30.92 -10.91 -13.65
C ASP A 101 -30.43 -10.12 -14.88
N VAL A 102 -30.07 -8.85 -14.68
CA VAL A 102 -29.54 -7.97 -15.73
C VAL A 102 -28.01 -7.95 -15.72
N CYS A 103 -27.38 -8.46 -14.65
CA CYS A 103 -25.94 -8.36 -14.49
C CYS A 103 -25.18 -9.24 -15.49
N ASN A 104 -23.98 -8.79 -15.87
CA ASN A 104 -23.02 -9.64 -16.56
C ASN A 104 -22.56 -10.78 -15.63
N ALA A 105 -22.53 -12.02 -16.13
CA ALA A 105 -22.18 -13.19 -15.34
C ALA A 105 -20.77 -13.12 -14.74
N TYR A 106 -19.77 -12.61 -15.48
CA TYR A 106 -18.41 -12.46 -14.97
C TYR A 106 -18.31 -11.43 -13.84
N CYS A 107 -19.17 -10.40 -13.83
CA CYS A 107 -19.25 -9.46 -12.72
C CYS A 107 -19.79 -10.16 -11.45
N LEU A 108 -20.82 -11.00 -11.58
CA LEU A 108 -21.38 -11.76 -10.46
C LEU A 108 -20.40 -12.82 -9.92
N ASP A 109 -19.67 -13.49 -10.82
CA ASP A 109 -18.59 -14.40 -10.44
C ASP A 109 -17.50 -13.65 -9.67
N LYS A 110 -17.14 -12.43 -10.09
CA LYS A 110 -16.16 -11.60 -9.36
C LYS A 110 -16.65 -11.23 -7.96
N VAL A 111 -17.92 -10.82 -7.81
CA VAL A 111 -18.55 -10.56 -6.51
C VAL A 111 -18.44 -11.80 -5.59
N THR A 112 -18.72 -12.98 -6.14
CA THR A 112 -18.65 -14.25 -5.40
C THR A 112 -17.21 -14.59 -5.01
N ASN A 113 -16.25 -14.43 -5.91
CA ASN A 113 -14.83 -14.71 -5.66
C ASN A 113 -14.20 -13.76 -4.63
N LEU A 114 -14.76 -12.57 -4.48
CA LEU A 114 -14.42 -11.63 -3.41
C LEU A 114 -15.10 -11.97 -2.07
N GLY A 115 -15.89 -13.05 -2.02
CA GLY A 115 -16.63 -13.46 -0.83
C GLY A 115 -17.75 -12.48 -0.47
N LEU A 116 -18.30 -11.76 -1.45
CA LEU A 116 -19.39 -10.80 -1.27
C LEU A 116 -20.75 -11.44 -1.57
N ARG A 117 -21.79 -10.89 -0.97
CA ARG A 117 -23.18 -11.12 -1.34
C ARG A 117 -23.70 -9.92 -2.14
N ILE A 118 -24.82 -10.09 -2.84
CA ILE A 118 -25.45 -9.03 -3.65
C ILE A 118 -25.94 -7.83 -2.83
N ASP A 119 -26.04 -7.95 -1.50
CA ASP A 119 -26.34 -6.86 -0.57
C ASP A 119 -25.07 -6.15 -0.05
N GLY A 120 -23.89 -6.49 -0.58
CA GLY A 120 -22.60 -5.94 -0.19
C GLY A 120 -22.01 -6.51 1.09
N SER A 121 -22.77 -7.35 1.81
CA SER A 121 -22.28 -8.02 3.02
C SER A 121 -21.31 -9.15 2.69
N THR A 122 -20.45 -9.49 3.66
CA THR A 122 -19.52 -10.60 3.51
C THR A 122 -20.27 -11.93 3.62
N ASN A 123 -20.00 -12.84 2.69
CA ASN A 123 -20.42 -14.23 2.79
C ASN A 123 -19.54 -14.97 3.82
N THR A 124 -20.02 -15.08 5.06
CA THR A 124 -19.28 -15.70 6.17
C THR A 124 -18.97 -17.19 5.98
N LYS A 125 -19.64 -17.86 5.04
CA LYS A 125 -19.34 -19.25 4.66
C LYS A 125 -18.21 -19.35 3.64
N PHE A 126 -17.91 -18.26 2.94
CA PHE A 126 -16.81 -18.20 2.00
C PHE A 126 -15.49 -18.11 2.77
N GLN A 127 -14.58 -19.02 2.46
CA GLN A 127 -13.28 -19.08 3.13
C GLN A 127 -12.18 -18.78 2.10
N PHE A 128 -11.16 -18.06 2.55
CA PHE A 128 -9.97 -17.80 1.76
C PHE A 128 -8.81 -18.68 2.21
N THR A 129 -7.92 -18.99 1.28
CA THR A 129 -6.58 -19.49 1.57
C THR A 129 -5.60 -18.35 1.45
N TYR A 130 -4.67 -18.26 2.41
CA TYR A 130 -3.57 -17.31 2.41
C TYR A 130 -2.27 -18.08 2.31
N LYS A 131 -1.42 -17.71 1.36
CA LYS A 131 -0.07 -18.28 1.22
C LYS A 131 0.96 -17.16 1.21
N PRO A 132 2.06 -17.27 1.97
CA PRO A 132 3.13 -16.27 1.91
C PRO A 132 3.73 -16.25 0.50
N VAL A 133 4.09 -15.05 0.06
CA VAL A 133 4.78 -14.79 -1.20
C VAL A 133 6.14 -14.21 -0.86
N ASP A 134 7.17 -14.62 -1.59
CA ASP A 134 8.50 -14.05 -1.41
C ASP A 134 8.46 -12.55 -1.73
N SER A 135 8.93 -11.73 -0.80
CA SER A 135 8.75 -10.28 -0.87
C SER A 135 9.99 -9.55 -0.38
N HIS A 136 10.42 -8.59 -1.20
CA HIS A 136 11.50 -7.67 -0.87
C HIS A 136 10.90 -6.27 -0.82
N PHE A 137 11.13 -5.56 0.29
CA PHE A 137 10.62 -4.21 0.50
C PHE A 137 11.74 -3.20 0.33
N GLU A 138 11.47 -2.16 -0.46
CA GLU A 138 12.35 -1.02 -0.66
C GLU A 138 11.68 0.28 -0.21
N GLN A 139 12.51 1.24 0.18
CA GLN A 139 12.02 2.57 0.53
C GLN A 139 11.38 3.23 -0.69
N GLY A 140 10.16 3.72 -0.51
CA GLY A 140 9.36 4.34 -1.57
C GLY A 140 8.29 3.44 -2.19
N ASP A 141 8.38 2.11 -1.98
CA ASP A 141 7.38 1.16 -2.48
C ASP A 141 5.97 1.51 -2.03
N ILE A 142 4.99 1.26 -2.90
CA ILE A 142 3.57 1.33 -2.57
C ILE A 142 3.04 -0.09 -2.45
N LEU A 143 2.64 -0.46 -1.24
CA LEU A 143 2.16 -1.78 -0.88
C LEU A 143 0.66 -1.75 -0.65
N HIS A 144 -0.07 -2.64 -1.34
CA HIS A 144 -1.51 -2.78 -1.22
C HIS A 144 -1.86 -3.70 -0.05
N ASN A 145 -2.66 -3.25 0.92
CA ASN A 145 -3.16 -4.10 2.00
C ASN A 145 -4.55 -4.69 1.63
N PHE A 146 -4.89 -5.87 2.15
CA PHE A 146 -6.21 -6.48 1.91
C PHE A 146 -7.40 -5.68 2.45
N ASN A 147 -7.17 -4.73 3.37
CA ASN A 147 -8.19 -3.79 3.84
C ASN A 147 -8.54 -2.70 2.81
N GLY A 148 -7.83 -2.63 1.67
CA GLY A 148 -8.04 -1.65 0.61
C GLY A 148 -7.31 -0.32 0.80
N SER A 149 -6.46 -0.19 1.81
CA SER A 149 -5.50 0.91 1.96
C SER A 149 -4.19 0.60 1.26
N ASP A 150 -3.59 1.65 0.72
CA ASP A 150 -2.25 1.62 0.14
C ASP A 150 -1.27 2.28 1.11
N TYR A 151 -0.12 1.65 1.29
CA TYR A 151 0.91 2.11 2.21
C TYR A 151 2.22 2.34 1.48
N ARG A 152 2.78 3.54 1.64
CA ARG A 152 4.13 3.84 1.19
C ARG A 152 5.15 3.38 2.23
N VAL A 153 6.18 2.66 1.81
CA VAL A 153 7.34 2.34 2.66
C VAL A 153 8.16 3.60 2.86
N LEU A 154 8.14 4.15 4.07
CA LEU A 154 9.00 5.27 4.44
C LEU A 154 10.40 4.82 4.82
N GLU A 155 10.51 3.67 5.48
CA GLU A 155 11.79 3.09 5.89
C GLU A 155 11.63 1.58 6.13
N LYS A 156 12.64 0.81 5.74
CA LYS A 156 12.79 -0.59 6.16
C LYS A 156 13.57 -0.63 7.46
N LEU A 157 12.90 -0.94 8.56
CA LEU A 157 13.50 -0.99 9.90
C LEU A 157 14.24 -2.31 10.11
N SER A 158 13.67 -3.41 9.61
CA SER A 158 14.28 -4.75 9.60
C SER A 158 13.82 -5.55 8.39
N ALA A 159 14.20 -6.81 8.26
CA ALA A 159 13.69 -7.72 7.23
C ALA A 159 12.15 -7.79 7.21
N ARG A 160 11.50 -7.67 8.38
CA ARG A 160 10.04 -7.79 8.54
C ARG A 160 9.36 -6.60 9.22
N ASN A 161 10.10 -5.58 9.66
CA ASN A 161 9.52 -4.39 10.26
C ASN A 161 9.65 -3.21 9.31
N LEU A 162 8.53 -2.56 9.03
CA LEU A 162 8.46 -1.43 8.10
C LEU A 162 7.89 -0.22 8.81
N LEU A 163 8.44 0.96 8.52
CA LEU A 163 7.75 2.21 8.75
C LEU A 163 6.95 2.54 7.49
N LEU A 164 5.63 2.59 7.62
CA LEU A 164 4.69 2.79 6.52
C LEU A 164 3.92 4.09 6.69
N MET A 165 3.41 4.64 5.59
CA MET A 165 2.49 5.77 5.58
C MET A 165 1.29 5.45 4.69
N ASP A 166 0.07 5.57 5.24
CA ASP A 166 -1.16 5.48 4.45
C ASP A 166 -1.15 6.57 3.38
N VAL A 167 -1.26 6.18 2.11
CA VAL A 167 -1.13 7.10 0.96
C VAL A 167 -2.27 8.12 0.93
N LYS A 168 -3.46 7.78 1.41
CA LYS A 168 -4.64 8.66 1.39
C LYS A 168 -4.68 9.59 2.60
N GLN A 169 -4.36 9.08 3.78
CA GLN A 169 -4.52 9.80 5.05
C GLN A 169 -3.23 10.44 5.56
N GLY A 170 -2.07 10.02 5.06
CA GLY A 170 -0.76 10.45 5.55
C GLY A 170 -0.43 9.94 6.95
N SER A 171 -1.26 9.08 7.54
CA SER A 171 -1.01 8.49 8.85
C SER A 171 0.11 7.46 8.76
N MET A 172 1.06 7.52 9.69
CA MET A 172 2.18 6.60 9.76
C MET A 172 1.91 5.45 10.73
N VAL A 173 2.48 4.29 10.41
CA VAL A 173 2.41 3.08 11.22
C VAL A 173 3.74 2.34 11.16
N VAL A 174 4.19 1.82 12.31
CA VAL A 174 5.22 0.79 12.33
C VAL A 174 4.53 -0.56 12.18
N ALA A 175 4.72 -1.21 11.03
CA ALA A 175 4.19 -2.52 10.73
C ALA A 175 5.23 -3.60 11.09
N ILE A 176 4.94 -4.37 12.14
CA ILE A 176 5.82 -5.38 12.73
C ILE A 176 5.44 -6.75 12.17
N GLY A 177 6.43 -7.52 11.71
CA GLY A 177 6.18 -8.86 11.14
C GLY A 177 5.53 -8.83 9.75
N SER A 178 5.74 -7.75 9.01
CA SER A 178 5.23 -7.52 7.65
C SER A 178 5.58 -8.68 6.70
N GLY A 179 4.64 -8.99 5.81
CA GLY A 179 4.81 -9.97 4.74
C GLY A 179 3.75 -9.81 3.66
N MET A 180 4.07 -10.26 2.46
CA MET A 180 3.11 -10.32 1.36
C MET A 180 2.46 -11.71 1.32
N TYR A 181 1.16 -11.73 1.05
CA TYR A 181 0.40 -12.96 0.96
C TYR A 181 -0.43 -12.94 -0.32
N THR A 182 -0.59 -14.11 -0.94
CA THR A 182 -1.64 -14.32 -1.93
C THR A 182 -2.90 -14.83 -1.22
N LYS A 183 -4.04 -14.22 -1.54
CA LYS A 183 -5.38 -14.55 -1.04
C LYS A 183 -6.22 -15.04 -2.21
N TYR A 184 -6.84 -16.21 -2.09
CA TYR A 184 -7.72 -16.79 -3.11
C TYR A 184 -8.78 -17.72 -2.47
N PRO A 185 -9.87 -18.07 -3.16
CA PRO A 185 -10.92 -18.95 -2.63
C PRO A 185 -10.40 -20.30 -2.14
N LYS A 186 -10.88 -20.78 -1.00
CA LYS A 186 -10.46 -22.06 -0.43
C LYS A 186 -10.95 -23.24 -1.28
N GLY A 187 -10.02 -24.12 -1.64
CA GLY A 187 -10.29 -25.30 -2.46
C GLY A 187 -10.11 -25.08 -3.95
N GLU A 188 -9.76 -23.86 -4.37
CA GLU A 188 -9.40 -23.54 -5.74
C GLU A 188 -7.88 -23.37 -5.87
N GLU A 189 -7.38 -23.44 -7.10
CA GLU A 189 -6.01 -23.04 -7.42
C GLU A 189 -5.95 -21.53 -7.72
N PRO A 190 -4.87 -20.85 -7.33
CA PRO A 190 -4.71 -19.43 -7.62
C PRO A 190 -4.51 -19.20 -9.12
N THR A 191 -5.26 -18.25 -9.66
CA THR A 191 -5.23 -17.76 -11.04
C THR A 191 -5.19 -16.24 -11.01
N GLU A 192 -4.89 -15.59 -12.13
CA GLU A 192 -4.89 -14.12 -12.24
C GLU A 192 -6.25 -13.50 -11.84
N ASP A 193 -7.36 -14.22 -12.07
CA ASP A 193 -8.71 -13.70 -11.85
C ASP A 193 -9.24 -13.88 -10.42
N ASN A 194 -8.81 -14.93 -9.71
CA ASN A 194 -9.31 -15.27 -8.37
C ASN A 194 -8.32 -14.97 -7.24
N GLN A 195 -7.08 -14.58 -7.54
CA GLN A 195 -6.09 -14.24 -6.53
C GLN A 195 -5.97 -12.72 -6.29
N THR A 196 -5.50 -12.36 -5.11
CA THR A 196 -5.09 -10.99 -4.77
C THR A 196 -3.83 -11.08 -3.93
N ILE A 197 -2.81 -10.27 -4.25
CA ILE A 197 -1.60 -10.18 -3.45
C ILE A 197 -1.73 -8.94 -2.56
N GLY A 198 -1.49 -9.11 -1.26
CA GLY A 198 -1.64 -8.04 -0.28
C GLY A 198 -0.63 -8.12 0.85
N LEU A 199 -0.28 -6.95 1.36
CA LEU A 199 0.50 -6.74 2.56
C LEU A 199 -0.35 -7.03 3.79
N GLU A 200 0.20 -7.80 4.72
CA GLU A 200 -0.29 -7.97 6.08
C GLU A 200 0.87 -7.88 7.07
N TRP A 201 0.56 -7.59 8.33
CA TRP A 201 1.53 -7.54 9.41
C TRP A 201 0.91 -8.07 10.70
N ASP A 202 1.75 -8.60 11.58
CA ASP A 202 1.30 -9.20 12.84
C ASP A 202 0.78 -8.13 13.80
N HIS A 203 1.51 -7.01 13.92
CA HIS A 203 1.18 -5.92 14.85
C HIS A 203 1.49 -4.54 14.23
N GLY A 204 0.64 -3.56 14.52
CA GLY A 204 0.80 -2.18 14.04
C GLY A 204 0.89 -1.18 15.20
N VAL A 205 1.88 -0.28 15.16
CA VAL A 205 1.99 0.86 16.08
C VAL A 205 1.66 2.14 15.33
N TYR A 206 0.48 2.71 15.60
CA TYR A 206 -0.05 3.87 14.87
C TYR A 206 0.47 5.18 15.46
N LEU A 207 1.11 6.00 14.63
CA LEU A 207 1.85 7.20 15.04
C LEU A 207 1.12 8.51 14.72
N GLY A 208 -0.03 8.44 14.05
CA GLY A 208 -0.75 9.62 13.55
C GLY A 208 -0.12 10.19 12.27
N ASN A 209 -0.54 11.37 11.86
CA ASN A 209 -0.16 12.00 10.59
C ASN A 209 0.67 13.29 10.74
N THR A 210 1.23 13.54 11.93
CA THR A 210 2.06 14.73 12.21
C THR A 210 3.52 14.31 12.40
N PRO A 211 4.38 14.38 11.38
CA PRO A 211 5.76 13.89 11.44
C PRO A 211 6.62 14.51 12.54
N SER A 212 6.38 15.79 12.87
CA SER A 212 7.14 16.49 13.91
C SER A 212 6.85 15.99 15.34
N LEU A 213 5.82 15.18 15.53
CA LEU A 213 5.51 14.54 16.82
C LEU A 213 6.09 13.12 16.91
N VAL A 214 6.72 12.63 15.85
CA VAL A 214 7.26 11.28 15.77
C VAL A 214 8.78 11.32 15.95
N ASP A 215 9.26 10.62 16.97
CA ASP A 215 10.69 10.39 17.16
C ASP A 215 11.13 9.14 16.37
N PHE A 216 11.65 9.37 15.18
CA PHE A 216 12.14 8.29 14.31
C PHE A 216 13.38 7.58 14.88
N SER A 217 14.15 8.23 15.76
CA SER A 217 15.33 7.62 16.37
C SER A 217 14.90 6.52 17.33
N ILE A 218 13.89 6.79 18.18
CA ILE A 218 13.31 5.81 19.09
C ILE A 218 12.66 4.65 18.31
N ILE A 219 12.04 4.92 17.15
CA ILE A 219 11.46 3.87 16.30
C ILE A 219 12.54 2.93 15.79
N ARG A 220 13.66 3.46 15.29
CA ARG A 220 14.79 2.64 14.85
C ARG A 220 15.38 1.82 15.98
N GLU A 221 15.57 2.42 17.15
CA GLU A 221 16.09 1.71 18.32
C GLU A 221 15.19 0.55 18.74
N LYS A 222 13.86 0.77 18.72
CA LYS A 222 12.89 -0.19 19.25
C LYS A 222 12.46 -1.28 18.26
N TYR A 223 12.37 -0.94 16.98
CA TYR A 223 11.79 -1.82 15.95
C TYR A 223 12.73 -2.08 14.78
N GLY A 224 13.87 -1.39 14.73
CA GLY A 224 14.93 -1.71 13.80
C GLY A 224 15.57 -3.06 14.12
N GLU A 225 16.22 -3.64 13.14
CA GLU A 225 17.24 -4.64 13.41
C GLU A 225 18.37 -3.96 14.20
N VAL A 226 18.59 -4.39 15.43
CA VAL A 226 19.92 -4.23 16.03
C VAL A 226 20.84 -5.02 15.10
N LYS A 227 21.65 -4.35 14.28
CA LYS A 227 22.71 -5.03 13.53
C LYS A 227 23.52 -5.81 14.56
N GLU A 228 23.39 -7.13 14.59
CA GLU A 228 24.27 -7.95 15.42
C GLU A 228 25.68 -7.75 14.86
N ILE A 229 26.55 -7.18 15.69
CA ILE A 229 27.94 -6.95 15.34
C ILE A 229 28.67 -8.27 15.59
N GLU A 230 28.54 -9.21 14.66
CA GLU A 230 29.16 -10.54 14.76
C GLU A 230 30.61 -10.53 14.28
N THR A 231 30.89 -9.75 13.23
CA THR A 231 32.22 -9.65 12.63
C THR A 231 32.84 -8.27 12.81
N ILE A 232 34.16 -8.21 12.64
CA ILE A 232 34.90 -6.94 12.69
C ILE A 232 34.50 -6.01 11.54
N ASP A 233 34.05 -6.56 10.42
CA ASP A 233 33.58 -5.77 9.28
C ASP A 233 32.20 -5.17 9.55
N ASP A 234 31.31 -5.89 10.25
CA ASP A 234 30.03 -5.35 10.73
C ASP A 234 30.27 -4.20 11.72
N PHE A 235 31.25 -4.36 12.61
CA PHE A 235 31.65 -3.32 13.56
C PHE A 235 32.15 -2.08 12.85
N ARG A 236 33.04 -2.25 11.87
CA ARG A 236 33.58 -1.15 11.06
C ARG A 236 32.49 -0.46 10.24
N SER A 237 31.55 -1.21 9.68
CA SER A 237 30.37 -0.65 8.99
C SER A 237 29.53 0.21 9.94
N SER A 238 29.31 -0.22 11.18
CA SER A 238 28.59 0.59 12.18
C SER A 238 29.35 1.87 12.57
N GLN A 239 30.69 1.83 12.62
CA GLN A 239 31.50 3.01 12.89
C GLN A 239 31.39 4.02 11.73
N GLU A 240 31.35 3.53 10.50
CA GLU A 240 31.17 4.37 9.31
C GLU A 240 29.77 5.01 9.25
N ASP A 241 28.72 4.24 9.55
CA ASP A 241 27.34 4.76 9.66
C ASP A 241 27.26 5.90 10.69
N LEU A 242 27.86 5.70 11.86
CA LEU A 242 27.88 6.69 12.95
C LEU A 242 28.68 7.94 12.60
N PHE A 243 29.85 7.81 11.98
CA PHE A 243 30.65 8.94 11.50
C PHE A 243 29.86 9.77 10.47
N ASN A 244 29.24 9.11 9.49
CA ASN A 244 28.45 9.77 8.46
C ASN A 244 27.21 10.49 9.03
N PHE A 245 26.61 9.96 10.09
CA PHE A 245 25.51 10.61 10.79
C PHE A 245 25.94 11.95 11.42
N TYR A 246 27.01 11.96 12.22
CA TYR A 246 27.48 13.21 12.82
C TYR A 246 27.96 14.21 11.78
N LYS A 247 28.61 13.74 10.71
CA LYS A 247 29.04 14.61 9.60
C LYS A 247 27.85 15.31 8.93
N LYS A 248 26.77 14.59 8.65
CA LYS A 248 25.53 15.17 8.09
C LYS A 248 24.93 16.25 8.99
N ILE A 249 24.95 16.05 10.31
CA ILE A 249 24.48 17.05 11.28
C ILE A 249 25.39 18.27 11.25
N ALA A 250 26.70 18.08 11.34
CA ALA A 250 27.69 19.17 11.35
C ALA A 250 27.67 20.03 10.08
N GLU A 251 27.45 19.41 8.92
CA GLU A 251 27.39 20.08 7.61
C GLU A 251 26.00 20.63 7.26
N SER A 252 24.99 20.43 8.12
CA SER A 252 23.62 20.82 7.81
C SER A 252 23.44 22.35 7.72
N PRO A 253 22.90 22.88 6.60
CA PRO A 253 22.70 24.30 6.44
C PRO A 253 21.55 24.86 7.29
N ILE A 254 20.64 23.99 7.75
CA ILE A 254 19.39 24.36 8.42
C ILE A 254 19.43 24.21 9.95
N LEU A 255 20.42 23.50 10.49
CA LEU A 255 20.52 23.29 11.94
C LEU A 255 21.16 24.48 12.63
N GLU A 256 20.90 24.62 13.93
CA GLU A 256 21.53 25.65 14.77
C GLU A 256 23.02 25.38 14.98
N THR A 257 23.81 26.43 15.19
CA THR A 257 25.26 26.34 15.36
C THR A 257 25.67 25.45 16.53
N SER A 258 24.98 25.55 17.67
CA SER A 258 25.23 24.74 18.86
C SER A 258 25.10 23.23 18.59
N VAL A 259 24.12 22.82 17.78
CA VAL A 259 23.89 21.42 17.40
C VAL A 259 24.98 20.93 16.46
N LYS A 260 25.41 21.77 15.50
CA LYS A 260 26.54 21.47 14.61
C LYS A 260 27.85 21.33 15.35
N GLU A 261 28.11 22.20 16.32
CA GLU A 261 29.29 22.15 17.18
C GLU A 261 29.28 20.89 18.05
N ALA A 262 28.13 20.53 18.63
CA ALA A 262 27.98 19.29 19.41
C ALA A 262 28.28 18.05 18.56
N ALA A 263 27.75 17.97 17.33
CA ALA A 263 28.05 16.88 16.41
C ALA A 263 29.52 16.86 15.98
N THR A 264 30.12 18.03 15.77
CA THR A 264 31.55 18.15 15.45
C THR A 264 32.42 17.66 16.60
N ASN A 265 32.11 18.05 17.83
CA ASN A 265 32.82 17.60 19.02
C ASN A 265 32.67 16.09 19.21
N ALA A 266 31.47 15.53 19.02
CA ALA A 266 31.25 14.10 19.07
C ALA A 266 32.11 13.33 18.05
N MET A 267 32.31 13.86 16.83
CA MET A 267 33.24 13.24 15.87
C MET A 267 34.69 13.23 16.36
N TYR A 268 35.16 14.31 16.99
CA TYR A 268 36.52 14.36 17.54
C TYR A 268 36.67 13.50 18.80
N ASP A 269 35.66 13.43 19.66
CA ASP A 269 35.70 12.61 20.87
C ASP A 269 35.72 11.12 20.54
N VAL A 270 34.89 10.68 19.59
CA VAL A 270 34.73 9.26 19.22
C VAL A 270 35.79 8.81 18.21
N PHE A 271 36.06 9.62 17.18
CA PHE A 271 36.90 9.21 16.04
C PHE A 271 38.24 9.95 15.95
N CYS A 272 38.47 10.96 16.79
CA CYS A 272 39.64 11.83 16.78
C CYS A 272 39.83 12.60 15.46
N THR A 273 38.80 12.71 14.62
CA THR A 273 38.85 13.41 13.33
C THR A 273 37.45 13.78 12.86
N GLY A 274 37.32 14.94 12.19
CA GLY A 274 36.15 15.29 11.38
C GLY A 274 36.37 15.11 9.86
N ARG A 275 37.59 14.71 9.45
CA ARG A 275 37.94 14.53 8.02
C ARG A 275 37.65 13.10 7.59
N GLN A 276 36.81 12.94 6.56
CA GLN A 276 36.38 11.63 6.06
C GLN A 276 37.53 10.74 5.58
N GLU A 277 38.50 11.30 4.83
CA GLU A 277 39.66 10.52 4.36
C GLU A 277 40.50 9.97 5.52
N VAL A 278 40.71 10.78 6.56
CA VAL A 278 41.45 10.39 7.76
C VAL A 278 40.67 9.33 8.54
N PHE A 279 39.35 9.47 8.63
CA PHE A 279 38.46 8.47 9.23
C PHE A 279 38.56 7.12 8.50
N LEU A 280 38.41 7.09 7.17
CA LEU A 280 38.47 5.85 6.38
C LEU A 280 39.84 5.16 6.46
N ASN A 281 40.93 5.94 6.48
CA ASN A 281 42.28 5.41 6.69
C ASN A 281 42.46 4.82 8.10
N ASN A 282 41.90 5.46 9.13
CA ASN A 282 41.94 4.95 10.49
C ASN A 282 41.05 3.70 10.68
N LEU A 283 39.89 3.67 10.00
CA LEU A 283 38.93 2.57 10.03
C LEU A 283 39.53 1.31 9.38
N SER A 284 40.07 1.44 8.18
CA SER A 284 40.78 0.35 7.48
C SER A 284 42.05 -0.10 8.20
N GLY A 285 42.74 0.83 8.87
CA GLY A 285 43.89 0.54 9.73
C GLY A 285 43.55 -0.08 11.09
N GLY A 286 42.26 -0.30 11.40
CA GLY A 286 41.81 -0.96 12.62
C GLY A 286 41.92 -0.11 13.91
N LYS A 287 42.10 1.21 13.79
CA LYS A 287 42.28 2.11 14.93
C LYS A 287 41.06 2.14 15.86
N TYR A 288 39.88 1.81 15.35
CA TYR A 288 38.62 1.83 16.09
C TYR A 288 38.22 0.45 16.64
N ASP A 289 38.94 -0.62 16.30
CA ASP A 289 38.57 -2.00 16.60
C ASP A 289 38.68 -2.37 18.09
N SER A 290 39.26 -1.52 18.94
CA SER A 290 39.55 -1.83 20.34
C SER A 290 38.32 -2.13 21.20
N ASN A 291 37.13 -1.68 20.78
CA ASN A 291 35.86 -1.93 21.47
C ASN A 291 35.05 -3.08 20.84
N PHE A 292 35.58 -3.76 19.82
CA PHE A 292 34.96 -4.94 19.25
C PHE A 292 35.20 -6.16 20.16
N ILE A 293 34.16 -6.60 20.86
CA ILE A 293 34.20 -7.82 21.68
C ILE A 293 33.72 -9.00 20.82
N GLY A 294 34.49 -9.34 19.79
CA GLY A 294 34.31 -10.60 19.06
C GLY A 294 34.83 -11.79 19.88
N ALA A 295 34.21 -12.96 19.75
CA ALA A 295 34.51 -14.17 20.53
C ALA A 295 36.02 -14.45 20.69
N ALA A 296 36.40 -14.89 21.90
CA ALA A 296 37.77 -15.06 22.38
C ALA A 296 38.79 -15.59 21.34
N PRO A 297 40.06 -15.14 21.39
CA PRO A 297 41.07 -15.56 20.44
C PRO A 297 41.25 -17.08 20.51
N VAL A 298 41.01 -17.76 19.38
CA VAL A 298 41.42 -19.16 19.19
C VAL A 298 42.92 -19.19 19.45
N GLN A 299 43.30 -19.81 20.58
CA GLN A 299 44.70 -20.10 20.87
C GLN A 299 45.25 -20.90 19.70
N LYS A 300 46.24 -20.34 18.99
CA LYS A 300 47.07 -21.11 18.07
C LYS A 300 47.73 -22.21 18.89
N GLU A 301 47.25 -23.44 18.77
CA GLU A 301 48.04 -24.61 19.14
C GLU A 301 49.33 -24.55 18.33
N MET A 302 50.43 -24.24 19.01
CA MET A 302 51.76 -24.51 18.49
C MET A 302 51.94 -26.02 18.50
N VAL A 303 51.71 -26.64 17.35
CA VAL A 303 52.11 -28.02 17.10
C VAL A 303 53.64 -28.08 17.21
N ARG A 304 54.13 -28.87 18.18
CA ARG A 304 55.51 -29.40 18.21
C ARG A 304 55.57 -30.69 17.42
#